data_AF-D3T5J5-F1
#
_entry.id   AF-D3T5J5-F1
#
_cell.length_a   1.000
_cell.length_b   1.000
_cell.length_c   1.000
_cell.angle_alpha   90.00
_cell.angle_beta   90.00
_cell.angle_gamma   90.00
#
_symmetry.space_group_name_H-M   'P 1'
#
loop_
_entity.id
_entity.type
_entity.pdbx_description
1 polymer ?
#
loop_
_entity_poly.entity_id
_entity_poly.type
_entity_poly.pdbx_seq_one_letter_code
_entity_poly.pdbx_strand_id
1 'polypeptide(L)'
;MPKSTKLSIESTTMSKTHRMVFLAILATNSLILYIIEGMLPVPFVAPGAKLGLANIITVISLYLFGFFDTFIVLFVRILLATLFASLPSTFFYSIGGGVLSLFAMYFAKSIGKENISEVGVSVIGAVFHNIGQMLVASLVVQNINIMVYLPILMIAGIGTGVFVGLTAKFVLKHWGKLKNLNLH
;
A
#
# COMPACT_ATOMS: atom_id res chain seq x y z
N MET A 1 -19.61 14.85 14.06
CA MET A 1 -18.59 13.82 14.41
C MET A 1 -18.17 13.12 13.11
N PRO A 2 -16.88 13.11 12.74
CA PRO A 2 -16.43 12.90 11.37
C PRO A 2 -16.59 11.44 10.90
N LYS A 3 -16.96 11.19 9.63
CA LYS A 3 -17.20 9.81 9.12
C LYS A 3 -15.92 9.04 8.82
N SER A 4 -14.83 9.71 8.45
CA SER A 4 -13.52 9.09 8.17
C SER A 4 -12.70 8.80 9.44
N THR A 5 -12.90 9.59 10.50
CA THR A 5 -12.24 9.41 11.81
C THR A 5 -12.88 8.30 12.65
N LYS A 6 -14.12 7.89 12.34
CA LYS A 6 -14.82 6.81 13.07
C LYS A 6 -14.36 5.39 12.72
N LEU A 7 -13.54 5.24 11.66
CA LEU A 7 -13.10 3.94 11.14
C LEU A 7 -11.79 3.45 11.73
N SER A 8 -11.00 4.33 12.37
CA SER A 8 -9.83 3.89 13.12
C SER A 8 -10.29 2.96 14.25
N ILE A 9 -9.62 1.83 14.40
CA ILE A 9 -9.78 1.02 15.60
C ILE A 9 -9.15 1.84 16.71
N GLU A 10 -10.00 2.48 17.52
CA GLU A 10 -9.56 3.22 18.70
C GLU A 10 -8.80 2.22 19.59
N SER A 11 -7.50 2.47 19.76
CA SER A 11 -6.52 1.56 20.36
C SER A 11 -6.82 1.16 21.82
N THR A 12 -7.90 1.71 22.38
CA THR A 12 -8.34 1.57 23.77
C THR A 12 -9.15 0.30 24.04
N THR A 13 -9.59 -0.45 23.02
CA THR A 13 -10.46 -1.65 23.21
C THR A 13 -9.79 -3.01 22.94
N MET A 14 -8.60 -3.04 22.33
CA MET A 14 -7.95 -4.30 21.89
C MET A 14 -6.73 -4.65 22.75
N SER A 15 -6.60 -5.91 23.16
CA SER A 15 -5.39 -6.39 23.83
C SER A 15 -4.17 -6.33 22.89
N LYS A 16 -2.96 -6.17 23.44
CA LYS A 16 -1.72 -6.10 22.66
C LYS A 16 -1.54 -7.31 21.73
N THR A 17 -1.87 -8.50 22.22
CA THR A 17 -1.83 -9.75 21.43
C THR A 17 -2.81 -9.72 20.27
N HIS A 18 -4.03 -9.26 20.51
CA HIS A 18 -5.06 -9.18 19.46
C HIS A 18 -4.63 -8.23 18.34
N ARG A 19 -4.08 -7.05 18.69
CA ARG A 19 -3.54 -6.10 17.70
C ARG A 19 -2.39 -6.71 16.90
N MET A 20 -1.47 -7.41 17.55
CA MET A 20 -0.35 -8.09 16.88
C MET A 20 -0.84 -9.13 15.86
N VAL A 21 -1.84 -9.93 16.23
CA VAL A 21 -2.47 -10.92 15.34
C VAL A 21 -3.10 -10.24 14.13
N PHE A 22 -3.83 -9.13 14.32
CA PHE A 22 -4.41 -8.38 13.21
C PHE A 22 -3.35 -7.82 12.25
N LEU A 23 -2.26 -7.26 12.77
CA LEU A 23 -1.16 -6.76 11.94
C LEU A 23 -0.48 -7.90 11.17
N ALA A 24 -0.28 -9.06 11.80
CA ALA A 24 0.26 -10.24 11.14
C ALA A 24 -0.67 -10.72 10.00
N ILE A 25 -1.99 -10.77 10.23
CA ILE A 25 -2.97 -11.12 9.19
C ILE A 25 -2.89 -10.14 8.02
N LEU A 26 -2.80 -8.83 8.28
CA LEU A 26 -2.64 -7.83 7.22
C LEU A 26 -1.33 -8.04 6.44
N ALA A 27 -0.20 -8.22 7.14
CA ALA A 27 1.09 -8.47 6.49
C ALA A 27 1.04 -9.71 5.59
N THR A 28 0.45 -10.80 6.06
CA THR A 28 0.28 -12.04 5.29
C THR A 28 -0.62 -11.83 4.07
N ASN A 29 -1.75 -11.13 4.20
CA ASN A 29 -2.61 -10.83 3.06
C ASN A 29 -1.89 -9.95 2.03
N SER A 30 -1.09 -8.99 2.47
CA SER A 30 -0.31 -8.14 1.57
C SER A 30 0.76 -8.94 0.83
N LEU A 31 1.39 -9.92 1.49
CA LEU A 31 2.33 -10.85 0.87
C LEU A 31 1.64 -11.76 -0.15
N ILE A 32 0.47 -12.32 0.17
CA ILE A 32 -0.30 -13.16 -0.76
C ILE A 32 -0.64 -12.39 -2.03
N LEU A 33 -1.16 -11.15 -1.90
CA LEU A 33 -1.45 -10.30 -3.05
C LEU A 33 -0.20 -9.96 -3.87
N TYR A 34 0.95 -9.75 -3.21
CA TYR A 34 2.23 -9.54 -3.89
C TYR A 34 2.68 -10.76 -4.70
N ILE A 35 2.51 -11.97 -4.14
CA ILE A 35 2.87 -13.22 -4.82
C ILE A 35 1.93 -13.46 -6.01
N ILE A 36 0.61 -13.34 -5.80
CA ILE A 36 -0.40 -13.50 -6.87
C ILE A 36 -0.12 -12.53 -8.02
N GLU A 37 0.19 -11.27 -7.69
CA GLU A 37 0.58 -10.28 -8.68
C GLU A 37 1.80 -10.68 -9.51
N GLY A 38 2.80 -11.30 -8.88
CA GLY A 38 3.99 -11.83 -9.57
C GLY A 38 3.70 -13.01 -10.50
N MET A 39 2.57 -13.70 -10.33
CA MET A 39 2.13 -14.81 -11.17
C MET A 39 1.32 -14.34 -12.39
N LEU A 40 0.84 -13.09 -12.40
CA LEU A 40 0.07 -12.55 -13.52
C LEU A 40 1.02 -12.26 -14.70
N PRO A 41 0.71 -12.74 -15.92
CA PRO A 41 1.48 -12.43 -17.11
C PRO A 41 1.14 -11.01 -17.60
N VAL A 42 1.63 -10.00 -16.88
CA VAL A 42 1.52 -8.60 -17.28
C VAL A 42 2.70 -8.22 -18.18
N PRO A 43 2.49 -7.43 -19.25
CA PRO A 43 3.60 -6.95 -20.07
C PRO A 43 4.55 -6.13 -19.18
N PHE A 44 5.79 -6.60 -19.02
CA PHE A 44 6.80 -5.94 -18.21
C PHE A 44 7.23 -4.63 -18.88
N VAL A 45 6.50 -3.55 -18.60
CA VAL A 45 6.76 -2.23 -19.19
C VAL A 45 8.06 -1.62 -18.64
N ALA A 46 8.51 -2.00 -17.44
CA ALA A 46 9.73 -1.48 -16.82
C ALA A 46 10.32 -2.46 -15.76
N PRO A 47 11.61 -2.30 -15.39
CA PRO A 47 12.22 -3.06 -14.31
C PRO A 47 11.45 -2.93 -12.99
N GLY A 48 11.02 -4.06 -12.45
CA GLY A 48 10.25 -4.12 -11.20
C GLY A 48 8.81 -3.62 -11.32
N ALA A 49 8.29 -3.34 -12.53
CA ALA A 49 6.91 -2.90 -12.70
C ALA A 49 5.93 -3.94 -12.15
N LYS A 50 5.01 -3.47 -11.31
CA LYS A 50 3.92 -4.25 -10.70
C LYS A 50 2.63 -3.43 -10.73
N LEU A 51 1.49 -4.10 -10.64
CA LEU A 51 0.18 -3.43 -10.63
C LEU A 51 -0.04 -2.63 -9.32
N GLY A 52 0.61 -3.02 -8.22
CA GLY A 52 0.41 -2.48 -6.89
C GLY A 52 -0.71 -3.16 -6.10
N LEU A 53 -1.07 -4.41 -6.40
CA LEU A 53 -2.16 -5.11 -5.67
C LEU A 53 -1.90 -5.20 -4.17
N ALA A 54 -0.64 -5.41 -3.76
CA ALA A 54 -0.26 -5.44 -2.36
C ALA A 54 -0.55 -4.13 -1.61
N ASN A 55 -0.65 -2.99 -2.31
CA ASN A 55 -0.96 -1.69 -1.71
C ASN A 55 -2.42 -1.55 -1.26
N ILE A 56 -3.33 -2.44 -1.68
CA ILE A 56 -4.70 -2.52 -1.14
C ILE A 56 -4.64 -2.61 0.38
N ILE A 57 -3.79 -3.50 0.88
CA ILE A 57 -3.62 -3.72 2.32
C ILE A 57 -2.93 -2.54 2.99
N THR A 58 -1.97 -1.90 2.33
CA THR A 58 -1.32 -0.68 2.84
C THR A 58 -2.33 0.44 3.05
N VAL A 59 -3.23 0.68 2.09
CA VAL A 59 -4.30 1.67 2.23
C VAL A 59 -5.25 1.29 3.36
N ILE A 60 -5.72 0.03 3.39
CA ILE A 60 -6.62 -0.46 4.47
C ILE A 60 -5.98 -0.28 5.84
N SER A 61 -4.72 -0.70 6.01
CA SER A 61 -3.96 -0.59 7.26
C SER A 61 -3.80 0.88 7.68
N LEU A 62 -3.54 1.79 6.74
CA LEU A 62 -3.39 3.22 7.03
C LEU A 62 -4.68 3.86 7.54
N TYR A 63 -5.84 3.37 7.09
CA TYR A 63 -7.14 3.84 7.56
C TYR A 63 -7.57 3.19 8.89
N LEU A 64 -7.24 1.92 9.12
CA LEU A 64 -7.63 1.19 10.34
C LEU A 64 -6.71 1.43 11.54
N PHE A 65 -5.39 1.44 11.31
CA PHE A 65 -4.34 1.37 12.35
C PHE A 65 -3.38 2.56 12.33
N GLY A 66 -3.35 3.34 11.24
CA GLY A 66 -2.51 4.53 11.13
C GLY A 66 -1.08 4.25 10.67
N PHE A 67 -0.23 5.28 10.70
CA PHE A 67 1.07 5.28 10.01
C PHE A 67 2.05 4.21 10.52
N PHE A 68 2.31 4.18 11.83
CA PHE A 68 3.33 3.29 12.42
C PHE A 68 3.01 1.81 12.19
N ASP A 69 1.76 1.41 12.41
CA ASP A 69 1.31 0.04 12.18
C ASP A 69 1.37 -0.34 10.70
N THR A 70 0.99 0.58 9.81
CA THR A 70 1.09 0.37 8.37
C THR A 70 2.54 0.23 7.93
N PHE A 71 3.45 1.00 8.52
CA PHE A 71 4.88 0.88 8.25
C PHE A 71 5.41 -0.50 8.64
N ILE A 72 5.00 -1.03 9.80
CA ILE A 72 5.37 -2.40 10.23
C ILE A 72 4.84 -3.42 9.23
N VAL A 73 3.56 -3.34 8.86
CA VAL A 73 2.93 -4.25 7.88
C VAL A 73 3.66 -4.22 6.54
N LEU A 74 3.97 -3.00 6.05
CA LEU A 74 4.72 -2.78 4.82
C LEU A 74 6.13 -3.38 4.89
N PHE A 75 6.85 -3.13 5.97
CA PHE A 75 8.23 -3.58 6.15
C PHE A 75 8.32 -5.11 6.24
N VAL A 76 7.46 -5.72 7.08
CA VAL A 76 7.37 -7.18 7.21
C VAL A 76 7.04 -7.81 5.86
N ARG A 77 6.07 -7.27 5.12
CA ARG A 77 5.73 -7.74 3.77
C ARG A 77 6.94 -7.70 2.84
N ILE A 78 7.69 -6.60 2.81
CA ILE A 78 8.86 -6.45 1.92
C ILE A 78 9.96 -7.45 2.27
N LEU A 79 10.23 -7.66 3.56
CA LEU A 79 11.17 -8.69 4.00
C LEU A 79 10.74 -10.09 3.54
N LEU A 80 9.48 -10.46 3.81
CA LEU A 80 8.96 -11.77 3.42
C LEU A 80 8.96 -11.94 1.88
N ALA A 81 8.52 -10.92 1.14
CA ALA A 81 8.54 -10.93 -0.32
C ALA A 81 9.93 -11.18 -0.91
N THR A 82 10.97 -10.68 -0.24
CA THR A 82 12.37 -10.89 -0.65
C THR A 82 12.82 -12.32 -0.38
N LEU A 83 12.42 -12.90 0.76
CA LEU A 83 12.75 -14.27 1.11
C LEU A 83 12.05 -15.30 0.19
N PHE A 84 10.79 -15.06 -0.16
CA PHE A 84 9.98 -16.05 -0.89
C PHE A 84 10.11 -15.96 -2.41
N ALA A 85 10.28 -14.76 -2.98
CA ALA A 85 9.81 -14.56 -4.35
C ALA A 85 10.68 -13.67 -5.23
N SER A 86 11.81 -13.10 -4.78
CA SER A 86 12.39 -12.01 -5.56
C SER A 86 13.90 -11.82 -5.42
N LEU A 87 14.53 -11.29 -6.48
CA LEU A 87 15.97 -10.98 -6.52
C LEU A 87 16.33 -9.93 -5.46
N PRO A 88 17.61 -9.82 -5.06
CA PRO A 88 18.05 -8.75 -4.14
C PRO A 88 17.70 -7.33 -4.63
N SER A 89 17.65 -7.10 -5.95
CA SER A 89 17.30 -5.79 -6.53
C SER A 89 15.86 -5.36 -6.27
N THR A 90 14.91 -6.30 -6.30
CA THR A 90 13.48 -6.02 -6.07
C THR A 90 13.17 -5.64 -4.62
N PHE A 91 14.02 -6.03 -3.66
CA PHE A 91 13.95 -5.54 -2.29
C PHE A 91 14.16 -4.02 -2.23
N PHE A 92 15.25 -3.53 -2.83
CA PHE A 92 15.57 -2.10 -2.85
C PHE A 92 14.47 -1.29 -3.56
N TYR A 93 13.95 -1.82 -4.67
CA TYR A 93 12.87 -1.20 -5.42
C TYR A 93 11.58 -1.09 -4.58
N SER A 94 11.25 -2.18 -3.88
CA SER A 94 10.06 -2.24 -3.02
C SER A 94 10.17 -1.34 -1.78
N ILE A 95 11.37 -1.20 -1.20
CA ILE A 95 11.61 -0.24 -0.11
C ILE A 95 11.44 1.18 -0.60
N GLY A 96 12.14 1.55 -1.68
CA GLY A 96 12.09 2.91 -2.22
C GLY A 96 10.67 3.34 -2.58
N GLY A 97 9.99 2.52 -3.37
CA GLY A 97 8.59 2.77 -3.75
C GLY A 97 7.63 2.68 -2.56
N GLY A 98 7.74 1.63 -1.76
CA GLY A 98 6.83 1.37 -0.64
C GLY A 98 6.86 2.46 0.42
N VAL A 99 8.06 2.86 0.85
CA VAL A 99 8.23 3.88 1.90
C VAL A 99 7.78 5.24 1.39
N LEU A 100 8.21 5.65 0.19
CA LEU A 100 7.81 6.94 -0.39
C LEU A 100 6.30 7.03 -0.59
N SER A 101 5.68 5.94 -1.07
CA SER A 101 4.23 5.80 -1.19
C SER A 101 3.52 5.98 0.14
N LEU A 102 3.99 5.31 1.21
CA LEU A 102 3.36 5.40 2.53
C LEU A 102 3.42 6.82 3.10
N PHE A 103 4.56 7.50 2.97
CA PHE A 103 4.67 8.90 3.38
C PHE A 103 3.72 9.80 2.59
N ALA A 104 3.69 9.66 1.26
CA ALA A 104 2.79 10.45 0.41
C ALA A 104 1.31 10.22 0.78
N MET A 105 0.90 8.97 1.00
CA MET A 105 -0.45 8.63 1.46
C MET A 105 -0.78 9.23 2.83
N TYR A 106 0.17 9.16 3.78
CA TYR A 106 -0.01 9.72 5.11
C TYR A 106 -0.19 11.24 5.07
N PHE A 107 0.67 11.96 4.34
CA PHE A 107 0.55 13.41 4.18
C PHE A 107 -0.74 13.79 3.45
N ALA A 108 -1.09 13.08 2.37
CA ALA A 108 -2.31 13.31 1.63
C ALA A 108 -3.55 13.15 2.53
N LYS A 109 -3.59 12.09 3.34
CA LYS A 109 -4.67 11.86 4.31
C LYS A 109 -4.69 12.94 5.41
N SER A 110 -3.53 13.34 5.92
CA SER A 110 -3.42 14.31 7.02
C SER A 110 -3.82 15.73 6.59
N ILE A 111 -3.37 16.15 5.40
CA ILE A 111 -3.64 17.48 4.84
C ILE A 111 -5.06 17.54 4.26
N GLY A 112 -5.45 16.54 3.47
CA GLY A 112 -6.74 16.51 2.79
C GLY A 112 -7.94 16.23 3.71
N LYS A 113 -7.71 15.63 4.90
CA LYS A 113 -8.74 15.29 5.89
C LYS A 113 -9.98 14.62 5.25
N GLU A 114 -11.14 15.28 5.27
CA GLU A 114 -12.40 14.76 4.71
C GLU A 114 -12.58 15.07 3.21
N ASN A 115 -11.78 15.97 2.65
CA ASN A 115 -11.88 16.39 1.26
C ASN A 115 -11.20 15.39 0.30
N ILE A 116 -10.38 14.48 0.83
CA ILE A 116 -9.71 13.44 0.05
C ILE A 116 -10.35 12.08 0.27
N SER A 117 -10.74 11.44 -0.83
CA SER A 117 -11.26 10.08 -0.79
C SER A 117 -10.13 9.06 -0.61
N GLU A 118 -10.49 7.86 -0.15
CA GLU A 118 -9.58 6.71 -0.09
C GLU A 118 -8.98 6.38 -1.46
N VAL A 119 -9.75 6.62 -2.52
CA VAL A 119 -9.31 6.50 -3.92
C VAL A 119 -8.22 7.51 -4.24
N GLY A 120 -8.40 8.78 -3.86
CA GLY A 120 -7.40 9.82 -4.07
C GLY A 120 -6.09 9.54 -3.33
N VAL A 121 -6.18 9.10 -2.06
CA VAL A 121 -5.01 8.68 -1.28
C VAL A 121 -4.29 7.52 -1.97
N SER A 122 -5.02 6.52 -2.45
CA SER A 122 -4.46 5.37 -3.17
C SER A 122 -3.75 5.78 -4.48
N VAL A 123 -4.36 6.67 -5.28
CA VAL A 123 -3.75 7.18 -6.52
C VAL A 123 -2.44 7.92 -6.24
N ILE A 124 -2.42 8.80 -5.23
CA ILE A 124 -1.19 9.46 -4.78
C ILE A 124 -0.15 8.42 -4.36
N GLY A 125 -0.58 7.42 -3.56
CA GLY A 125 0.27 6.31 -3.17
C GLY A 125 0.88 5.58 -4.36
N ALA A 126 0.11 5.26 -5.39
CA ALA A 126 0.57 4.55 -6.58
C ALA A 126 1.58 5.38 -7.40
N VAL A 127 1.33 6.68 -7.58
CA VAL A 127 2.26 7.58 -8.29
C VAL A 127 3.59 7.67 -7.55
N PHE A 128 3.57 7.95 -6.24
CA PHE A 128 4.78 8.04 -5.43
C PHE A 128 5.49 6.69 -5.25
N HIS A 129 4.75 5.58 -5.31
CA HIS A 129 5.35 4.25 -5.36
C HIS A 129 6.22 4.09 -6.61
N ASN A 130 5.67 4.41 -7.78
CA ASN A 130 6.39 4.29 -9.05
C ASN A 130 7.60 5.25 -9.11
N ILE A 131 7.45 6.47 -8.58
CA ILE A 131 8.56 7.43 -8.47
C ILE A 131 9.68 6.86 -7.58
N GLY A 132 9.35 6.43 -6.36
CA GLY A 132 10.34 5.91 -5.41
C GLY A 132 11.01 4.64 -5.92
N GLN A 133 10.24 3.76 -6.56
CA GLN A 133 10.74 2.54 -7.17
C GLN A 133 11.74 2.87 -8.29
N MET A 134 11.37 3.79 -9.18
CA MET A 134 12.22 4.12 -10.33
C MET A 134 13.49 4.85 -9.91
N LEU A 135 13.40 5.72 -8.89
CA LEU A 135 14.57 6.39 -8.31
C LEU A 135 15.58 5.37 -7.82
N VAL A 136 15.15 4.39 -7.04
CA VAL A 136 16.05 3.33 -6.57
C VAL A 136 16.51 2.44 -7.72
N ALA A 137 15.66 2.13 -8.70
CA ALA A 137 16.06 1.36 -9.89
C ALA A 137 17.18 2.06 -10.69
N SER A 138 17.09 3.37 -10.87
CA SER A 138 18.12 4.15 -11.57
C SER A 138 19.46 4.15 -10.84
N LEU A 139 19.44 4.12 -9.51
CA LEU A 139 20.64 4.05 -8.67
C LEU A 139 21.27 2.65 -8.70
N VAL A 140 20.46 1.60 -8.60
CA VAL A 140 20.92 0.20 -8.60
C VAL A 140 21.49 -0.22 -9.96
N VAL A 141 20.83 0.18 -11.05
CA VAL A 141 21.28 -0.12 -12.42
C VAL A 141 22.31 0.91 -12.92
N GLN A 142 22.57 1.96 -12.14
CA GLN A 142 23.46 3.07 -12.50
C GLN A 142 23.13 3.71 -13.85
N ASN A 143 21.83 3.82 -14.16
CA ASN A 143 21.37 4.35 -15.44
C ASN A 143 20.10 5.20 -15.24
N ILE A 144 20.25 6.51 -15.43
CA ILE A 144 19.13 7.46 -15.28
C ILE A 144 18.08 7.31 -16.38
N ASN A 145 18.42 6.74 -17.53
CA ASN A 145 17.48 6.57 -18.65
C ASN A 145 16.30 5.64 -18.31
N ILE A 146 16.39 4.86 -17.23
CA ILE A 146 15.25 4.05 -16.75
C ILE A 146 14.08 4.97 -16.32
N MET A 147 14.33 6.24 -16.00
CA MET A 147 13.26 7.21 -15.75
C MET A 147 12.35 7.47 -16.95
N VAL A 148 12.76 7.12 -18.17
CA VAL A 148 11.91 7.23 -19.37
C VAL A 148 10.65 6.34 -19.26
N TYR A 149 10.67 5.30 -18.42
CA TYR A 149 9.49 4.48 -18.14
C TYR A 149 8.50 5.12 -17.15
N LEU A 150 8.90 6.19 -16.46
CA LEU A 150 8.09 6.82 -15.42
C LEU A 150 6.74 7.37 -15.94
N PRO A 151 6.64 8.06 -17.10
CA PRO A 151 5.36 8.55 -17.62
C PRO A 151 4.34 7.43 -17.86
N ILE A 152 4.77 6.33 -18.47
CA ILE A 152 3.86 5.20 -18.75
C ILE A 152 3.47 4.47 -17.47
N LEU A 153 4.40 4.33 -16.52
CA LEU A 153 4.10 3.79 -15.20
C LEU A 153 3.17 4.70 -14.40
N MET A 154 3.25 6.02 -14.53
CA MET A 154 2.32 6.92 -13.86
C MET A 154 0.90 6.75 -14.39
N ILE A 155 0.72 6.64 -15.72
CA ILE A 155 -0.61 6.38 -16.31
C ILE A 155 -1.17 5.04 -15.81
N ALA A 156 -0.36 3.98 -15.86
CA ALA A 156 -0.75 2.67 -15.34
C ALA A 156 -1.04 2.74 -13.82
N GLY A 157 -0.20 3.44 -13.07
CA GLY A 157 -0.32 3.63 -11.62
C GLY A 157 -1.55 4.42 -11.21
N ILE A 158 -2.02 5.37 -12.02
CA ILE A 158 -3.31 6.04 -11.79
C ILE A 158 -4.44 5.02 -11.95
N GLY A 159 -4.43 4.24 -13.04
CA GLY A 159 -5.43 3.21 -13.29
C GLY A 159 -5.51 2.17 -12.17
N THR A 160 -4.36 1.59 -11.81
CA THR A 160 -4.30 0.62 -10.71
C THR A 160 -4.56 1.27 -9.36
N GLY A 161 -4.11 2.50 -9.14
CA GLY A 161 -4.37 3.28 -7.94
C GLY A 161 -5.87 3.52 -7.70
N VAL A 162 -6.64 3.79 -8.77
CA VAL A 162 -8.11 3.88 -8.69
C VAL A 162 -8.71 2.54 -8.30
N PHE A 163 -8.31 1.44 -8.95
CA PHE A 163 -8.80 0.08 -8.63
C PHE A 163 -8.49 -0.32 -7.18
N VAL A 164 -7.24 -0.13 -6.75
CA VAL A 164 -6.77 -0.39 -5.38
C VAL A 164 -7.57 0.44 -4.38
N GLY A 165 -7.78 1.72 -4.67
CA GLY A 165 -8.51 2.64 -3.81
C GLY A 165 -9.99 2.31 -3.69
N LEU A 166 -10.65 1.94 -4.79
CA LEU A 166 -12.04 1.48 -4.78
C LEU A 166 -12.20 0.19 -3.98
N THR A 167 -11.26 -0.75 -4.13
CA THR A 167 -11.24 -2.00 -3.38
C THR A 167 -11.07 -1.75 -1.90
N ALA A 168 -10.09 -0.93 -1.50
CA ALA A 168 -9.87 -0.55 -0.11
C ALA A 168 -11.11 0.16 0.48
N LYS A 169 -11.71 1.10 -0.26
CA LYS A 169 -12.94 1.79 0.15
C LYS A 169 -14.10 0.82 0.38
N PHE A 170 -14.27 -0.17 -0.51
CA PHE A 170 -15.31 -1.19 -0.37
C PHE A 170 -15.10 -2.03 0.89
N VAL A 171 -13.87 -2.49 1.15
CA VAL A 171 -13.51 -3.26 2.35
C VAL A 171 -13.75 -2.43 3.61
N LEU A 172 -13.26 -1.20 3.67
CA LEU A 172 -13.43 -0.29 4.81
C LEU A 172 -14.91 -0.01 5.08
N LYS A 173 -15.74 0.19 4.05
CA LYS A 173 -17.18 0.39 4.22
C LYS A 173 -17.87 -0.81 4.89
N HIS A 174 -17.48 -2.03 4.55
CA HIS A 174 -18.04 -3.25 5.16
C HIS A 174 -17.48 -3.49 6.57
N TRP A 175 -16.20 -3.18 6.78
CA TRP A 175 -15.60 -3.21 8.12
C TRP A 175 -16.34 -2.30 9.10
N GLY A 176 -16.70 -1.08 8.68
CA GLY A 176 -17.50 -0.16 9.49
C GLY A 176 -18.89 -0.69 9.81
N LYS A 177 -19.51 -1.46 8.90
CA LYS A 177 -20.79 -2.14 9.18
C LYS A 177 -20.65 -3.25 10.21
N LEU A 178 -19.58 -4.06 10.14
CA LEU A 178 -19.33 -5.14 11.11
C LEU A 178 -19.06 -4.59 12.51
N LYS A 179 -18.33 -3.48 12.64
CA LYS A 179 -18.12 -2.80 13.94
C LYS A 179 -19.44 -2.30 14.54
N ASN A 180 -20.38 -1.87 13.70
CA ASN A 180 -21.71 -1.42 14.14
C ASN A 180 -22.68 -2.59 14.42
N LEU A 181 -22.38 -3.81 13.95
CA LEU A 181 -23.21 -5.01 14.17
C LEU A 181 -22.86 -5.77 15.46
N ASN A 182 -21.69 -5.51 16.07
CA ASN A 182 -21.21 -6.18 17.28
C ASN A 182 -21.05 -5.24 18.49
N LEU A 183 -22.01 -4.32 18.71
CA LEU A 183 -22.05 -3.52 19.94
C LEU A 183 -23.45 -3.54 20.57
N HIS A 184 -23.85 -4.73 21.02
CA HIS A 184 -24.60 -4.94 22.25
C HIS A 184 -23.90 -6.05 23.04
#